data_AF-A0A6P1DWN0-F1
#
_entry.id   AF-A0A6P1DWN0-F1
#
_cell.length_a   1.000
_cell.length_b   1.000
_cell.length_c   1.000
_cell.angle_alpha   90.00
_cell.angle_beta   90.00
_cell.angle_gamma   90.00
#
_symmetry.space_group_name_H-M   'P 1'
#
loop_
_entity.id
_entity.type
_entity.pdbx_description
1 polymer ?
#
loop_
_entity_poly.entity_id
_entity_poly.type
_entity_poly.pdbx_seq_one_letter_code
_entity_poly.pdbx_strand_id
1 'polypeptide(L)'
;MARRYKQGTARTQQAMLPPRVEDYVGRNNAVRAIDAFVDTLDLQALGFQNSSGGLAPGQPAFDPAALLKLYLYSYINRVHSSRRQERTANPF
;
A
#
# COMPACT_ATOMS: atom_id res chain seq x y z
N MET A 1 -10.17 21.03 3.35
CA MET A 1 -10.80 19.77 2.89
C MET A 1 -10.44 18.68 3.88
N ALA A 2 -11.45 18.03 4.49
CA ALA A 2 -11.24 17.00 5.50
C ALA A 2 -10.77 15.68 4.87
N ARG A 3 -9.73 15.05 5.43
CA ARG A 3 -9.06 13.87 4.86
C ARG A 3 -9.77 12.59 5.33
N ARG A 4 -10.38 11.83 4.41
CA ARG A 4 -11.13 10.60 4.70
C ARG A 4 -10.23 9.40 5.04
N TYR A 5 -9.04 9.35 4.46
CA TYR A 5 -8.02 8.34 4.74
C TYR A 5 -6.66 8.96 5.05
N LYS A 6 -5.78 8.16 5.65
CA LYS A 6 -4.37 8.51 5.83
C LYS A 6 -3.68 8.64 4.46
N GLN A 7 -3.37 9.88 4.09
CA GLN A 7 -2.34 10.28 3.13
C GLN A 7 -1.06 9.43 3.21
N GLY A 8 -0.83 8.51 2.29
CA GLY A 8 0.50 7.97 2.03
C GLY A 8 1.37 8.96 1.25
N THR A 9 2.68 8.76 1.26
CA THR A 9 3.62 9.49 0.41
C THR A 9 3.48 8.98 -1.03
N ALA A 10 3.39 9.89 -2.01
CA ALA A 10 3.36 9.50 -3.42
C ALA A 10 4.68 8.82 -3.78
N ARG A 11 4.65 7.69 -4.49
CA ARG A 11 5.88 6.93 -4.78
C ARG A 11 6.88 7.68 -5.66
N THR A 12 6.39 8.68 -6.40
CA THR A 12 7.18 9.60 -7.24
C THR A 12 7.69 10.84 -6.49
N GLN A 13 7.34 11.01 -5.21
CA GLN A 13 7.78 12.15 -4.41
C GLN A 13 9.28 12.05 -4.13
N GLN A 14 9.97 13.19 -4.28
CA GLN A 14 11.41 13.26 -4.05
C GLN A 14 11.77 13.16 -2.55
N ALA A 15 12.75 12.33 -2.19
CA ALA A 15 13.31 12.18 -0.83
C ALA A 15 14.85 12.30 -0.85
N MET A 16 15.46 12.56 0.32
CA MET A 16 16.91 12.78 0.40
C MET A 16 17.73 11.54 0.01
N LEU A 17 17.23 10.32 0.27
CA LEU A 17 17.79 9.06 -0.22
C LEU A 17 16.70 7.98 -0.22
N PRO A 18 16.49 7.26 -1.34
CA PRO A 18 16.77 7.62 -2.74
C PRO A 18 15.86 8.77 -3.17
N PRO A 19 16.03 9.27 -4.40
CA PRO A 19 15.15 10.27 -4.95
C PRO A 19 13.70 9.84 -4.84
N ARG A 20 13.30 8.61 -5.17
CA ARG A 20 11.90 8.16 -5.10
C ARG A 20 11.80 6.75 -4.53
N VAL A 21 10.66 6.44 -3.89
CA VAL A 21 10.36 5.06 -3.45
C VAL A 21 10.36 4.08 -4.63
N GLU A 22 9.91 4.55 -5.80
CA GLU A 22 9.97 3.77 -7.05
C GLU A 22 11.38 3.34 -7.46
N ASP A 23 12.42 4.08 -7.05
CA ASP A 23 13.81 3.78 -7.43
C ASP A 23 14.34 2.53 -6.71
N TYR A 24 13.72 2.11 -5.59
CA TYR A 24 14.00 0.85 -4.91
C TYR A 24 13.25 -0.36 -5.50
N VAL A 25 12.25 -0.13 -6.35
CA VAL A 25 11.40 -1.20 -6.88
C VAL A 25 11.88 -1.57 -8.28
N GLY A 26 12.57 -2.71 -8.38
CA GLY A 26 13.01 -3.25 -9.68
C GLY A 26 11.88 -3.33 -10.72
N ARG A 27 12.22 -3.20 -12.01
CA ARG A 27 11.24 -3.16 -13.11
C ARG A 27 10.32 -4.38 -13.18
N ASN A 28 10.82 -5.55 -12.78
CA ASN A 28 10.09 -6.81 -12.81
C ASN A 28 9.59 -7.24 -11.42
N ASN A 29 9.55 -6.33 -10.45
CA ASN A 29 9.08 -6.64 -9.10
C ASN A 29 7.56 -6.85 -9.09
N ALA A 30 7.09 -7.91 -8.42
CA ALA A 30 5.68 -8.25 -8.28
C ALA A 30 4.83 -7.12 -7.69
N VAL A 31 5.41 -6.21 -6.89
CA VAL A 31 4.73 -5.01 -6.37
C VAL A 31 4.09 -4.20 -7.50
N ARG A 32 4.74 -4.09 -8.67
CA ARG A 32 4.21 -3.34 -9.82
C ARG A 32 2.97 -4.01 -10.41
N ALA A 33 2.98 -5.34 -10.47
CA ALA A 33 1.82 -6.11 -10.95
C ALA A 33 0.65 -6.03 -9.96
N ILE A 34 0.93 -6.09 -8.65
CA ILE A 34 -0.07 -5.92 -7.59
C ILE A 34 -0.70 -4.52 -7.65
N ASP A 35 0.12 -3.49 -7.85
CA ASP A 35 -0.32 -2.10 -7.95
C ASP A 35 -1.27 -1.91 -9.13
N ALA A 36 -0.83 -2.32 -10.33
CA ALA A 36 -1.63 -2.25 -11.54
C ALA A 36 -2.93 -3.07 -11.43
N PHE A 37 -2.87 -4.26 -10.83
CA PHE A 37 -4.06 -5.09 -10.63
C PHE A 37 -5.08 -4.42 -9.71
N VAL A 38 -4.66 -3.95 -8.53
CA VAL A 38 -5.57 -3.33 -7.56
C VAL A 38 -6.15 -2.02 -8.10
N ASP A 39 -5.39 -1.26 -8.90
CA ASP A 39 -5.89 -0.03 -9.53
C ASP A 39 -7.01 -0.28 -10.56
N THR A 40 -7.16 -1.51 -11.07
CA THR A 40 -8.28 -1.88 -11.95
C THR A 40 -9.54 -2.34 -11.21
N LEU A 41 -9.48 -2.56 -9.89
CA LEU A 41 -10.58 -3.12 -9.12
C LEU A 41 -11.55 -2.04 -8.64
N ASP A 42 -12.85 -2.28 -8.81
CA ASP A 42 -13.89 -1.54 -8.11
C ASP A 42 -14.04 -2.10 -6.68
N LEU A 43 -13.33 -1.50 -5.74
CA LEU A 43 -13.37 -1.90 -4.33
C LEU A 43 -14.76 -1.71 -3.71
N GLN A 44 -15.59 -0.79 -4.21
CA GLN A 44 -16.95 -0.63 -3.71
C GLN A 44 -17.82 -1.82 -4.13
N ALA A 45 -17.76 -2.21 -5.41
CA ALA A 45 -18.47 -3.38 -5.93
C ALA A 45 -18.03 -4.69 -5.26
N LEU A 46 -16.75 -4.77 -4.84
CA LEU A 46 -16.22 -5.91 -4.08
C LEU A 46 -16.62 -5.92 -2.59
N GLY A 47 -17.42 -4.95 -2.13
CA GLY A 47 -17.94 -4.93 -0.77
C GLY A 47 -17.01 -4.29 0.27
N PHE A 48 -16.03 -3.47 -0.14
CA PHE A 48 -15.23 -2.67 0.81
C PHE A 48 -16.05 -1.47 1.33
N GLN A 49 -16.99 -1.75 2.24
CA GLN A 49 -17.98 -0.78 2.74
C GLN A 49 -17.46 0.15 3.85
N ASN A 50 -16.30 -0.18 4.45
CA ASN A 50 -15.62 0.65 5.46
C ASN A 50 -14.92 1.89 4.89
N SER A 51 -15.14 2.16 3.60
CA SER A 51 -14.72 3.38 2.93
C SER A 51 -15.58 4.60 3.34
N SER A 52 -16.75 4.37 3.93
CA SER A 52 -17.77 5.42 4.07
C SER A 52 -17.84 6.14 5.42
N GLY A 53 -17.15 5.64 6.46
CA GLY A 53 -17.25 6.15 7.84
C GLY A 53 -16.93 7.64 7.99
N GLY A 54 -17.83 8.37 8.67
CA GLY A 54 -17.67 9.79 8.96
C GLY A 54 -16.43 10.09 9.81
N LEU A 55 -16.02 11.36 9.81
CA LEU A 55 -14.92 11.87 10.64
C LEU A 55 -15.23 11.67 12.13
N ALA A 56 -14.90 10.50 12.66
CA ALA A 56 -14.82 10.28 14.09
C ALA A 56 -13.55 10.97 14.63
N PRO A 57 -13.56 11.49 15.87
CA PRO A 57 -12.35 11.98 16.50
C PRO A 57 -11.32 10.83 16.60
N GLY A 58 -10.15 11.00 15.97
CA GLY A 58 -9.10 9.98 15.94
C GLY A 58 -8.24 10.00 14.66
N GLN A 59 -7.32 9.03 14.55
CA GLN A 59 -6.51 8.86 13.35
C GLN A 59 -7.40 8.42 12.17
N PRO A 60 -7.30 9.04 10.98
CA PRO A 60 -8.05 8.61 9.82
C PRO A 60 -7.70 7.18 9.42
N ALA A 61 -8.69 6.44 8.92
CA ALA A 61 -8.53 5.07 8.47
C ALA A 61 -7.48 4.96 7.33
N PHE A 62 -6.87 3.79 7.19
CA PHE A 62 -6.03 3.51 6.03
C PHE A 62 -6.89 3.31 4.78
N ASP A 63 -6.34 3.63 3.62
CA ASP A 63 -6.98 3.38 2.33
C ASP A 63 -7.16 1.86 2.10
N PRO A 64 -8.40 1.37 1.84
CA PRO A 64 -8.66 -0.03 1.50
C PRO A 64 -7.79 -0.57 0.36
N ALA A 65 -7.50 0.25 -0.65
CA ALA A 65 -6.63 -0.14 -1.77
C ALA A 65 -5.20 -0.42 -1.29
N ALA A 66 -4.67 0.43 -0.41
CA ALA A 66 -3.35 0.25 0.16
C ALA A 66 -3.26 -1.00 1.05
N LEU A 67 -4.31 -1.27 1.83
CA LEU A 67 -4.39 -2.49 2.65
C LEU A 67 -4.45 -3.75 1.78
N LEU A 68 -5.21 -3.72 0.68
CA LEU A 68 -5.29 -4.85 -0.25
C LEU A 68 -3.95 -5.12 -0.95
N LYS A 69 -3.26 -4.07 -1.41
CA LYS A 69 -1.92 -4.17 -1.99
C LYS A 69 -0.93 -4.82 -1.01
N LEU A 70 -0.97 -4.41 0.26
CA LEU A 70 -0.13 -4.99 1.32
C LEU A 70 -0.46 -6.46 1.61
N TYR A 71 -1.75 -6.81 1.64
CA TYR A 71 -2.20 -8.18 1.85
C TYR A 71 -1.72 -9.11 0.72
N LEU A 72 -1.93 -8.71 -0.54
CA LEU A 72 -1.49 -9.47 -1.72
C LEU A 72 0.03 -9.64 -1.75
N TYR A 73 0.78 -8.58 -1.45
CA TYR A 73 2.24 -8.66 -1.38
C TYR A 73 2.69 -9.67 -0.31
N SER A 74 2.11 -9.62 0.88
CA SER A 74 2.46 -10.53 1.97
C SER A 74 2.11 -11.98 1.63
N TYR A 75 0.97 -12.20 0.98
CA TYR A 75 0.53 -13.50 0.51
C TYR A 75 1.49 -14.10 -0.54
N ILE A 76 1.83 -13.33 -1.59
CA ILE A 76 2.73 -13.78 -2.66
C ILE A 76 4.13 -14.12 -2.12
N ASN A 77 4.65 -13.32 -1.19
CA ASN A 77 5.96 -13.57 -0.58
C ASN A 77 5.90 -14.65 0.53
N ARG A 78 4.73 -15.25 0.77
CA ARG A 78 4.42 -16.19 1.87
C ARG A 78 4.77 -15.65 3.26
N VAL A 79 5.01 -14.35 3.38
CA VAL A 79 5.50 -13.72 4.61
C VAL A 79 4.30 -13.40 5.49
N HIS A 80 4.01 -14.31 6.40
CA HIS A 80 2.91 -14.18 7.36
C HIS A 80 3.38 -13.73 8.76
N SER A 81 4.69 -13.58 8.98
CA SER A 81 5.24 -13.06 10.23
C SER A 81 5.97 -11.75 10.00
N SER A 82 5.70 -10.76 10.86
CA SER A 82 6.38 -9.46 10.85
C SER A 82 7.91 -9.59 10.82
N ARG A 83 8.46 -10.57 11.55
CA ARG A 83 9.90 -10.87 11.62
C ARG A 83 10.51 -11.34 10.30
N ARG A 84 9.75 -11.98 9.42
CA ARG A 84 10.24 -12.44 8.12
C ARG A 84 10.09 -11.37 7.04
N GLN A 85 9.26 -10.35 7.29
CA GLN A 85 9.04 -9.16 6.46
C GLN A 85 10.24 -8.20 6.53
N GLU A 86 10.86 -8.03 7.70
CA GLU A 86 12.07 -7.21 7.87
C GLU A 86 13.26 -7.72 7.04
N ARG A 87 13.38 -9.04 6.87
CA ARG A 87 14.48 -9.64 6.08
C ARG A 87 14.30 -9.50 4.56
N THR A 88 13.07 -9.32 4.10
CA THR A 88 12.79 -9.14 2.66
C THR A 88 12.89 -7.68 2.24
N ALA A 89 12.70 -6.74 3.17
CA ALA A 89 12.84 -5.30 2.95
C ALA A 89 14.29 -4.78 3.05
N ASN A 90 15.26 -5.63 3.43
CA ASN A 90 16.67 -5.25 3.54
C ASN A 90 17.60 -6.22 2.78
N PRO A 91 17.68 -6.16 1.44
CA PRO A 91 18.80 -6.67 0.69
C PRO A 91 19.77 -5.52 0.40
N PHE A 92 20.61 -5.17 1.38
CA PHE A 92 21.62 -4.08 1.35
C PHE A 92 21.08 -2.65 1.43
#